data_AF-A0A925CL38-F1
#
_entry.id   AF-A0A925CL38-F1
#
_cell.length_a   1.000
_cell.length_b   1.000
_cell.length_c   1.000
_cell.angle_alpha   90.00
_cell.angle_beta   90.00
_cell.angle_gamma   90.00
#
_symmetry.space_group_name_H-M   'P 1'
#
loop_
_entity.id
_entity.type
_entity.pdbx_description
1 polymer ?
#
loop_
_entity_poly.entity_id
_entity_poly.type
_entity_poly.pdbx_seq_one_letter_code
_entity_poly.pdbx_strand_id
1 'polypeptide(L)'
;MATCSPSRGATFTPKAAAVMLRPTLTSDEGAVFLQAAMGQRSTGCVEVLQTDGGPEFKGAFAQHARAYCDRHRIARPYKQNEQADLESFNRTLRKECLGWGTSRAGDLSRLIPEVETFLARYHDHRPHVGFLPMRPPRQTSPTHEDGLSDFYGE
;
A
#
# COMPACT_ATOMS: atom_id res chain seq x y z
N MET A 1 -24.10 -7.41 0.60
CA MET A 1 -22.91 -6.82 1.24
C MET A 1 -21.87 -7.91 1.35
N ALA A 2 -20.79 -7.84 0.58
CA ALA A 2 -19.69 -8.79 0.71
C ALA A 2 -18.91 -8.45 1.97
N THR A 3 -18.95 -9.33 2.96
CA THR A 3 -18.13 -9.22 4.17
C THR A 3 -16.71 -9.65 3.80
N CYS A 4 -15.74 -8.73 3.90
CA CYS A 4 -14.32 -9.10 3.93
C CYS A 4 -14.17 -10.17 5.02
N SER A 5 -13.69 -11.35 4.64
CA SER A 5 -13.32 -12.40 5.60
C SER A 5 -11.84 -12.63 5.41
N PRO A 6 -10.97 -12.09 6.29
CA PRO A 6 -9.56 -12.43 6.23
C PRO A 6 -9.42 -13.93 6.46
N SER A 7 -8.78 -14.63 5.53
CA SER A 7 -8.41 -16.03 5.70
C SER A 7 -7.58 -16.16 6.99
N ARG A 8 -8.03 -16.94 7.97
CA ARG A 8 -7.38 -17.15 9.27
C ARG A 8 -6.09 -17.99 9.18
N GLY A 9 -5.28 -17.76 8.16
CA GLY A 9 -3.91 -18.24 8.07
C GLY A 9 -2.98 -17.08 8.41
N ALA A 10 -2.10 -17.25 9.40
CA ALA A 10 -1.10 -16.25 9.75
C ALA A 10 -0.10 -16.12 8.58
N THR A 11 -0.41 -15.27 7.61
CA THR A 11 0.49 -14.93 6.52
C THR A 11 1.39 -13.80 7.02
N PHE A 12 2.65 -14.12 7.32
CA PHE A 12 3.65 -13.12 7.62
C PHE A 12 3.99 -12.37 6.32
N THR A 13 3.32 -11.25 6.07
CA THR A 13 3.68 -10.37 4.96
C THR A 13 4.83 -9.46 5.39
N PRO A 14 5.96 -9.40 4.65
CA PRO A 14 6.98 -8.38 4.88
C PRO A 14 6.35 -6.98 4.81
N LYS A 15 6.97 -5.99 5.47
CA LYS A 15 6.46 -4.61 5.47
C LYS A 15 6.46 -4.06 4.04
N ALA A 16 5.33 -4.18 3.35
CA ALA A 16 5.09 -3.60 2.04
C ALA A 16 4.62 -2.14 2.21
N ALA A 17 5.12 -1.28 1.35
CA ALA A 17 4.78 0.15 1.31
C ALA A 17 4.21 0.51 -0.06
N ALA A 18 3.19 1.36 -0.08
CA ALA A 18 2.62 1.93 -1.29
C ALA A 18 2.55 3.45 -1.12
N VAL A 19 2.86 4.19 -2.18
CA VAL A 19 2.84 5.66 -2.21
C VAL A 19 2.14 6.10 -3.48
N MET A 20 1.25 7.09 -3.36
CA MET A 20 0.58 7.72 -4.48
C MET A 20 0.72 9.24 -4.34
N LEU A 21 1.33 9.89 -5.33
CA LEU A 21 1.46 11.34 -5.36
C LEU A 21 0.21 11.95 -5.99
N ARG A 22 -0.43 12.90 -5.29
CA ARG A 22 -1.64 13.59 -5.74
C ARG A 22 -1.45 15.11 -5.61
N PRO A 23 -2.09 15.90 -6.48
CA PRO A 23 -2.00 17.37 -6.40
C PRO A 23 -2.72 17.94 -5.17
N THR A 24 -3.63 17.17 -4.58
CA THR A 24 -4.45 17.55 -3.43
C THR A 24 -4.48 16.43 -2.38
N LEU A 25 -4.78 16.80 -1.13
CA LEU A 25 -4.93 15.89 0.00
C LEU A 25 -6.38 15.93 0.48
N THR A 26 -7.27 15.22 -0.22
CA THR A 26 -8.72 15.16 0.07
C THR A 26 -9.16 13.74 0.40
N SER A 27 -10.38 13.57 0.92
CA SER A 27 -10.89 12.23 1.22
C SER A 27 -11.14 11.36 -0.01
N ASP A 28 -11.50 11.97 -1.14
CA ASP A 28 -11.71 11.25 -2.40
C ASP A 28 -10.39 10.69 -2.93
N GLU A 29 -9.32 11.50 -2.85
CA GLU A 29 -7.98 11.06 -3.21
C GLU A 29 -7.47 9.95 -2.29
N GLY A 30 -7.76 10.05 -1.00
CA GLY A 30 -7.52 8.96 -0.05
C GLY A 30 -8.25 7.67 -0.44
N ALA A 31 -9.52 7.76 -0.86
CA ALA A 31 -10.31 6.59 -1.26
C ALA A 31 -9.73 5.92 -2.52
N VAL A 32 -9.30 6.71 -3.51
CA VAL A 32 -8.61 6.23 -4.70
C VAL A 32 -7.32 5.50 -4.32
N PHE A 33 -6.51 6.09 -3.42
CA PHE A 33 -5.30 5.42 -2.92
C PHE A 33 -5.63 4.09 -2.23
N LEU A 34 -6.65 4.08 -1.36
CA LEU A 34 -7.04 2.87 -0.63
C LEU A 34 -7.46 1.74 -1.58
N GLN A 35 -8.30 2.05 -2.58
CA GLN A 35 -8.75 1.08 -3.57
C GLN A 35 -7.57 0.53 -4.39
N ALA A 36 -6.68 1.41 -4.85
CA ALA A 36 -5.49 0.99 -5.59
C ALA A 36 -4.59 0.09 -4.72
N ALA A 37 -4.28 0.54 -3.50
CA ALA A 37 -3.41 -0.20 -2.58
C ALA A 37 -3.99 -1.57 -2.20
N MET A 38 -5.30 -1.66 -1.95
CA MET A 38 -5.97 -2.92 -1.61
C MET A 38 -6.11 -3.85 -2.82
N GLY A 39 -6.35 -3.30 -4.02
CA GLY A 39 -6.39 -4.08 -5.26
C GLY A 39 -5.05 -4.73 -5.62
N GLN A 40 -3.94 -4.16 -5.16
CA GLN A 40 -2.62 -4.79 -5.27
C GLN A 40 -2.36 -5.83 -4.17
N ARG A 41 -3.18 -5.98 -3.13
CA ARG A 41 -2.96 -7.01 -2.10
C ARG A 41 -3.59 -8.31 -2.53
N SER A 42 -2.89 -9.42 -2.34
CA SER A 42 -3.41 -10.77 -2.62
C SER A 42 -4.69 -11.10 -1.83
N THR A 43 -4.84 -10.56 -0.63
CA THR A 43 -6.04 -10.75 0.21
C THR A 43 -7.18 -9.79 -0.15
N GLY A 44 -6.90 -8.70 -0.86
CA GLY A 44 -7.86 -7.62 -1.13
C GLY A 44 -8.36 -6.86 0.12
N CYS A 45 -8.13 -7.35 1.34
CA CYS A 45 -8.57 -6.72 2.58
C CYS A 45 -7.66 -7.03 3.78
N VAL A 46 -7.86 -6.32 4.90
CA VAL A 46 -7.05 -6.39 6.12
C VAL A 46 -7.91 -6.49 7.38
N GLU A 47 -7.46 -7.20 8.42
CA GLU A 47 -8.20 -7.26 9.69
C GLU A 47 -8.31 -5.86 10.34
N VAL A 48 -7.22 -5.11 10.34
CA VAL A 48 -7.14 -3.77 10.94
C VAL A 48 -6.56 -2.78 9.94
N LEU A 49 -7.33 -1.74 9.64
CA LEU A 49 -6.85 -0.54 8.95
C LEU A 49 -6.60 0.54 10.01
N GLN A 50 -5.39 1.07 10.09
CA GLN A 50 -5.06 2.16 11.02
C GLN A 50 -4.76 3.44 10.24
N THR A 51 -5.39 4.55 10.63
CA THR A 51 -5.14 5.90 10.09
C THR A 51 -4.90 6.90 11.22
N ASP A 52 -4.37 8.08 10.94
CA ASP A 52 -4.50 9.21 11.88
C ASP A 52 -5.89 9.86 11.75
N GLY A 53 -6.10 10.95 12.50
CA GLY A 53 -7.34 11.72 12.54
C GLY A 53 -7.46 12.80 11.46
N GLY A 54 -6.60 12.76 10.43
CA GLY A 54 -6.57 13.71 9.32
C GLY A 54 -7.89 13.79 8.55
N PRO A 55 -8.23 14.96 7.97
CA PRO A 55 -9.44 15.13 7.18
C PRO A 55 -9.52 14.22 5.94
N GLU A 56 -8.38 13.83 5.36
CA GLU A 56 -8.26 12.91 4.22
C GLU A 56 -8.73 11.47 4.54
N PHE A 57 -8.78 11.09 5.81
CA PHE A 57 -9.25 9.76 6.23
C PHE A 57 -10.74 9.74 6.64
N LYS A 58 -11.44 10.86 6.43
CA LYS A 58 -12.88 11.00 6.73
C LYS A 58 -13.70 10.87 5.44
N GLY A 59 -15.00 11.18 5.48
CA GLY A 59 -15.84 11.32 4.29
C GLY A 59 -15.81 10.08 3.38
N ALA A 60 -15.39 10.26 2.12
CA ALA A 60 -15.33 9.21 1.11
C ALA A 60 -14.38 8.07 1.50
N PHE A 61 -13.21 8.37 2.08
CA PHE A 61 -12.25 7.37 2.54
C PHE A 61 -12.88 6.43 3.56
N ALA A 62 -13.49 6.99 4.61
CA ALA A 62 -14.07 6.21 5.70
C ALA A 62 -15.24 5.32 5.23
N GLN A 63 -15.95 5.72 4.18
CA GLN A 63 -16.99 4.89 3.56
C GLN A 63 -16.39 3.68 2.85
N HIS A 64 -15.32 3.89 2.06
CA HIS A 64 -14.64 2.83 1.32
C HIS A 64 -13.84 1.89 2.25
N ALA A 65 -13.25 2.42 3.33
CA ALA A 65 -12.51 1.65 4.33
C ALA A 65 -13.27 0.43 4.84
N ARG A 66 -14.59 0.55 5.03
CA ARG A 66 -15.46 -0.53 5.53
C ARG A 66 -15.53 -1.74 4.58
N ALA A 67 -15.23 -1.56 3.29
CA ALA A 67 -15.20 -2.67 2.34
C ALA A 67 -13.88 -3.46 2.40
N TYR A 68 -12.81 -2.83 2.91
CA TYR A 68 -11.46 -3.39 2.87
C TYR A 68 -10.91 -3.75 4.26
N CYS A 69 -11.68 -3.56 5.33
CA CYS A 69 -11.25 -3.99 6.66
C CYS A 69 -12.39 -4.36 7.61
N ASP A 70 -12.08 -5.24 8.57
CA ASP A 70 -13.00 -5.57 9.66
C ASP A 70 -13.06 -4.46 10.72
N ARG A 71 -11.90 -3.82 10.98
CA ARG A 71 -11.77 -2.76 11.99
C ARG A 71 -10.96 -1.59 11.43
N HIS A 72 -11.60 -0.42 11.37
CA HIS A 72 -10.89 0.84 11.12
C HIS A 72 -10.57 1.52 12.46
N ARG A 73 -9.28 1.66 12.76
CA ARG A 73 -8.76 2.28 13.99
C ARG A 73 -8.14 3.64 13.66
N ILE A 74 -8.48 4.65 14.47
CA ILE A 74 -7.82 5.96 14.44
C ILE A 74 -6.74 5.97 15.52
N ALA A 75 -5.52 6.37 15.15
CA ALA A 75 -4.39 6.51 16.05
C ALA A 75 -4.70 7.52 17.15
N ARG A 76 -4.30 7.23 18.39
CA ARG A 76 -4.62 8.12 19.52
C ARG A 76 -3.71 9.35 19.49
N PRO A 77 -4.26 10.55 19.73
CA PRO A 77 -3.44 11.72 19.97
C PRO A 77 -2.41 11.45 21.08
N TYR A 78 -1.18 11.93 20.90
CA TYR A 78 -0.09 11.85 21.89
C TYR A 78 0.46 10.44 22.18
N LYS A 79 0.18 9.44 21.35
CA LYS A 79 0.83 8.11 21.39
C LYS A 79 1.91 7.98 20.30
N GLN A 80 3.09 8.51 20.59
CA GLN A 80 4.24 8.59 19.65
C GLN A 80 4.63 7.27 18.96
N ASN A 81 4.36 6.11 19.58
CA ASN A 81 4.83 4.84 19.04
C ASN A 81 3.84 4.16 18.07
N GLU A 82 2.60 4.64 17.94
CA GLU A 82 1.58 3.97 17.10
C GLU A 82 1.81 4.18 15.60
N GLN A 83 2.59 5.20 15.22
CA GLN A 83 2.86 5.58 13.83
C GLN A 83 4.35 5.67 13.49
N ALA A 84 5.24 5.25 14.40
CA ALA A 84 6.70 5.38 14.24
C ALA A 84 7.24 4.72 12.95
N ASP A 85 6.64 3.61 12.52
CA ASP A 85 7.00 2.97 11.25
C ASP A 85 6.67 3.84 10.03
N LEU A 86 5.51 4.51 10.03
CA LEU A 86 5.11 5.43 8.97
C LEU A 86 5.99 6.69 8.97
N GLU A 87 6.30 7.21 10.15
CA GLU A 87 7.22 8.36 10.31
C GLU A 87 8.62 8.03 9.80
N SER A 88 9.15 6.85 10.15
CA SER A 88 10.44 6.37 9.68
C SER A 88 10.44 6.21 8.16
N PHE A 89 9.40 5.59 7.60
CA PHE A 89 9.26 5.45 6.15
C PHE A 89 9.19 6.81 5.45
N ASN A 90 8.37 7.75 5.92
CA ASN A 90 8.24 9.08 5.34
C ASN A 90 9.57 9.85 5.39
N ARG A 91 10.33 9.70 6.48
CA ARG A 91 11.67 10.28 6.60
C ARG A 91 12.64 9.68 5.58
N THR A 92 12.64 8.36 5.40
CA THR A 92 13.46 7.68 4.39
C THR A 92 13.08 8.12 2.97
N LEU A 93 11.79 8.13 2.63
CA LEU A 93 11.29 8.58 1.32
C LEU A 93 11.73 10.02 1.02
N ARG A 94 11.62 10.93 1.99
CA ARG A 94 12.09 12.30 1.83
C ARG A 94 13.61 12.38 1.68
N LYS A 95 14.36 11.66 2.52
CA LYS A 95 15.82 11.71 2.49
C LYS A 95 16.42 11.14 1.20
N GLU A 96 15.83 10.07 0.67
CA GLU A 96 16.42 9.28 -0.41
C GLU A 96 15.78 9.51 -1.78
N CYS A 97 14.54 10.03 -1.83
CA CYS A 97 13.81 10.24 -3.09
C CYS A 97 13.42 11.70 -3.32
N LEU A 98 12.60 12.28 -2.44
CA LEU A 98 11.93 13.57 -2.72
C LEU A 98 12.75 14.80 -2.32
N GLY A 99 13.73 14.65 -1.45
CA GLY A 99 14.41 15.74 -0.78
C GLY A 99 13.56 16.45 0.29
N TRP A 100 14.10 17.56 0.80
CA TRP A 100 13.43 18.43 1.78
C TRP A 100 12.72 19.63 1.15
N GLY A 101 12.80 19.78 -0.17
CA GLY A 101 12.15 20.86 -0.90
C GLY A 101 10.63 20.69 -0.99
N THR A 102 9.93 21.78 -1.26
CA THR A 102 8.49 21.75 -1.54
C THR A 102 8.25 21.28 -2.97
N SER A 103 7.60 20.13 -3.13
CA SER A 103 7.13 19.66 -4.43
C SER A 103 5.88 20.42 -4.86
N ARG A 104 5.76 20.77 -6.14
CA ARG A 104 4.58 21.39 -6.73
C ARG A 104 3.81 20.38 -7.58
N ALA A 105 2.54 20.67 -7.87
CA ALA A 105 1.72 19.82 -8.75
C ALA A 105 2.36 19.60 -10.13
N GLY A 106 3.10 20.59 -10.65
CA GLY A 106 3.84 20.46 -11.92
C GLY A 106 5.02 19.49 -11.86
N ASP A 107 5.51 19.13 -10.67
CA ASP A 107 6.61 18.18 -10.52
C ASP A 107 6.14 16.71 -10.56
N LEU A 108 4.83 16.46 -10.51
CA LEU A 108 4.28 15.10 -10.39
C LEU A 108 4.76 14.16 -11.49
N SER A 109 4.76 14.60 -12.75
CA SER A 109 5.19 13.77 -13.89
C SER A 109 6.65 13.31 -13.78
N ARG A 110 7.49 14.07 -13.08
CA ARG A 110 8.89 13.71 -12.80
C ARG A 110 9.00 12.87 -11.52
N LEU A 111 8.26 13.21 -10.48
CA LEU A 111 8.37 12.59 -9.17
C LEU A 111 7.72 11.20 -9.08
N ILE A 112 6.65 10.94 -9.84
CA ILE A 112 5.98 9.63 -9.86
C ILE A 112 6.96 8.50 -10.22
N PRO A 113 7.68 8.54 -11.37
CA PRO A 113 8.61 7.46 -11.71
C PRO A 113 9.80 7.37 -10.74
N GLU A 114 10.23 8.48 -10.13
CA GLU A 114 11.27 8.48 -9.08
C GLU A 114 10.78 7.70 -7.84
N VAL A 115 9.54 7.93 -7.41
CA VAL A 115 8.92 7.22 -6.28
C VAL A 115 8.70 5.75 -6.59
N GLU A 116 8.26 5.40 -7.80
CA GLU A 116 8.12 3.99 -8.23
C GLU A 116 9.47 3.26 -8.19
N THR A 117 10.52 3.91 -8.72
CA THR A 117 11.89 3.38 -8.66
C THR A 117 12.36 3.23 -7.21
N PHE A 118 12.07 4.21 -6.36
CA PHE A 118 12.37 4.14 -4.93
C PHE A 118 11.64 2.98 -4.25
N LEU A 119 10.35 2.78 -4.52
CA LEU A 119 9.55 1.69 -3.93
C LEU A 119 10.07 0.32 -4.36
N ALA A 120 10.39 0.13 -5.64
CA ALA A 120 11.01 -1.10 -6.13
C ALA A 120 12.31 -1.41 -5.37
N ARG A 121 13.19 -0.40 -5.24
CA ARG A 121 14.42 -0.55 -4.44
C ARG A 121 14.12 -0.81 -2.97
N TYR A 122 13.16 -0.12 -2.37
CA TYR A 122 12.78 -0.25 -0.96
C TYR A 122 12.29 -1.66 -0.64
N HIS A 123 11.51 -2.28 -1.53
CA HIS A 123 11.04 -3.66 -1.38
C HIS A 123 12.16 -4.68 -1.62
N ASP A 124 13.09 -4.42 -2.54
CA ASP A 124 14.21 -5.32 -2.84
C ASP A 124 15.35 -5.27 -1.79
N HIS A 125 15.63 -4.09 -1.22
CA HIS A 125 16.82 -3.84 -0.39
C HIS A 125 16.58 -3.96 1.11
N ARG A 126 15.40 -4.38 1.57
CA ARG A 126 15.15 -4.58 3.01
C ARG A 126 15.17 -6.06 3.40
N PRO A 127 16.35 -6.70 3.55
CA PRO A 127 16.47 -7.91 4.36
C PRO A 127 16.21 -7.49 5.81
N HIS A 128 15.05 -7.86 6.35
CA HIS A 128 14.68 -7.54 7.72
C HIS A 128 15.71 -8.13 8.69
N VAL A 129 16.57 -7.28 9.26
CA VAL A 129 17.38 -7.59 10.46
C VAL A 129 16.44 -8.10 11.56
N GLY A 130 16.49 -9.41 11.80
CA GLY A 130 15.70 -10.11 12.81
C GLY A 130 15.58 -11.60 12.54
N PHE A 131 15.20 -12.02 11.33
CA PHE A 131 15.19 -13.42 10.90
C PHE A 131 15.40 -13.48 9.37
N LEU A 132 16.15 -14.50 8.92
CA LEU A 132 16.66 -14.82 7.57
C LEU A 132 15.66 -14.67 6.37
N PRO A 133 16.14 -14.70 5.10
CA PRO A 133 15.69 -13.81 4.03
C PRO A 133 14.39 -14.27 3.38
N MET A 134 13.31 -13.58 3.69
CA MET A 134 12.08 -13.66 2.92
C MET A 134 11.99 -12.41 2.05
N ARG A 135 12.23 -12.58 0.73
CA ARG A 135 11.85 -11.54 -0.24
C ARG A 135 10.33 -11.37 -0.18
N PRO A 136 9.80 -10.14 -0.32
CA PRO A 136 8.40 -9.97 -0.65
C PRO A 136 8.09 -10.82 -1.89
N PRO A 137 6.98 -11.57 -1.94
CA PRO A 137 6.57 -12.19 -3.18
C PRO A 137 6.46 -11.08 -4.22
N ARG A 138 7.38 -11.08 -5.19
CA ARG A 138 7.24 -10.28 -6.42
C ARG A 138 5.88 -10.63 -6.98
N GLN A 139 5.08 -9.62 -7.28
CA GLN A 139 3.82 -9.86 -7.97
C GLN A 139 4.17 -10.43 -9.33
N THR A 140 4.06 -11.74 -9.46
CA THR A 140 3.97 -12.37 -10.76
C THR A 140 2.58 -12.04 -11.26
N SER A 141 2.48 -11.17 -12.27
CA SER A 141 1.30 -11.14 -13.11
C SER A 141 1.03 -12.58 -13.54
N PRO A 142 -0.21 -13.09 -13.43
CA PRO A 142 -0.51 -14.43 -13.91
C PRO A 142 -0.12 -14.48 -15.39
N THR A 143 0.91 -15.27 -15.70
CA THR A 143 1.23 -15.64 -17.07
C THR A 143 0.05 -16.47 -17.52
N HIS A 144 -0.80 -15.89 -18.36
CA HIS A 144 -1.82 -16.62 -19.10
C HIS A 144 -1.08 -17.38 -20.20
N GLU A 145 -0.38 -18.45 -19.82
CA GLU A 145 0.12 -19.42 -20.80
C GLU A 145 -1.03 -20.37 -21.12
N ASP A 146 -1.36 -20.35 -22.40
CA ASP A 146 -2.49 -21.00 -23.04
C ASP A 146 -2.53 -22.51 -22.79
N GLY A 147 -3.55 -22.93 -22.04
CA GLY A 147 -4.01 -24.31 -22.02
C GLY A 147 -5.35 -24.40 -22.74
N LEU A 148 -5.35 -24.35 -24.07
CA LEU A 148 -6.55 -24.67 -24.86
C LEU A 148 -6.23 -25.64 -26.01
N SER A 149 -6.59 -26.90 -25.74
CA SER A 149 -7.07 -27.94 -26.65
C SER A 149 -6.15 -28.44 -27.78
N ASP A 150 -5.44 -29.53 -27.48
CA ASP A 150 -5.44 -30.73 -28.33
C ASP A 150 -6.89 -31.27 -28.43
N PHE A 151 -7.62 -30.94 -29.50
CA PHE A 151 -8.88 -31.62 -29.85
C PHE A 151 -9.27 -31.34 -31.32
N TYR A 152 -8.54 -31.89 -32.28
CA TYR A 152 -9.13 -32.33 -33.55
C TYR A 152 -8.46 -33.66 -33.93
N GLY A 153 -9.20 -34.74 -33.73
CA GLY A 153 -8.94 -36.01 -34.38
C GLY A 153 -9.68 -36.03 -35.72
N GLU A 154 -8.94 -36.33 -36.77
CA GLU A 154 -9.33 -37.19 -37.90
C GLU A 154 -8.06 -37.84 -38.46
#